data_AF-A0A9D1H0X2-F1
#
_entry.id   AF-A0A9D1H0X2-F1
#
_cell.length_a   1.000
_cell.length_b   1.000
_cell.length_c   1.000
_cell.angle_alpha   90.00
_cell.angle_beta   90.00
_cell.angle_gamma   90.00
#
_symmetry.space_group_name_H-M   'P 1'
#
loop_
_entity.id
_entity.type
_entity.pdbx_description
1 polymer ?
#
loop_
_entity_poly.entity_id
_entity_poly.type
_entity_poly.pdbx_seq_one_letter_code
_entity_poly.pdbx_strand_id
1 'polypeptide(L)'
;MSNTVSLRIKSPIDGYSKITDYEVVGRAGGKWEQQSPPQNAFDGDISTVYDDQAGGRCGIKMSEPQKITAFRFQSGAGYEERMPGCVFRVSNDGVNYTAVYTISSVKPNGEWDYVYLDDLDAGARELLENNSFTYFDFYGENYAPIAELDVYTNSEEESETCLAVTDDSGNELTSAGDAAAAAHINITVSVSSNDSGKELTMYAAQYDENGILISIDVFNKIKDGDKKETDIFPNCERIALYLWDADQAPVIDAIELN
;
A
#
# COMPACT_ATOMS: atom_id res chain seq x y z
N MET A 1 19.54 18.07 23.38
CA MET A 1 18.29 17.28 23.27
C MET A 1 18.26 16.80 21.83
N SER A 2 18.10 15.49 21.63
CA SER A 2 18.14 14.83 20.32
C SER A 2 16.81 15.07 19.61
N ASN A 3 16.84 15.58 18.37
CA ASN A 3 15.68 15.61 17.49
C ASN A 3 15.95 14.64 16.33
N THR A 4 15.23 13.54 16.31
CA THR A 4 15.23 12.57 15.20
C THR A 4 14.09 12.94 14.26
N VAL A 5 14.36 13.08 12.97
CA VAL A 5 13.34 13.27 11.93
C VAL A 5 13.27 11.98 11.12
N SER A 6 12.16 11.26 11.25
CA SER A 6 11.91 10.02 10.52
C SER A 6 10.99 10.32 9.33
N LEU A 7 11.45 10.05 8.12
CA LEU A 7 10.63 10.12 6.91
C LEU A 7 9.94 8.76 6.68
N ARG A 8 8.61 8.71 6.74
CA ARG A 8 7.83 7.53 6.39
C ARG A 8 7.31 7.68 4.97
N ILE A 9 7.90 6.96 4.03
CA ILE A 9 7.25 6.71 2.74
C ILE A 9 6.13 5.72 3.04
N LYS A 10 4.91 6.00 2.58
CA LYS A 10 3.80 5.05 2.65
C LYS A 10 3.55 4.53 1.24
N SER A 11 4.00 3.31 0.95
CA SER A 11 3.26 2.45 0.03
C SER A 11 1.82 2.36 0.55
N PRO A 12 0.80 2.24 -0.33
CA PRO A 12 -0.58 2.03 0.12
C PRO A 12 -0.71 0.87 1.12
N ILE A 13 0.24 -0.08 1.13
CA ILE A 13 0.23 -1.28 1.97
C ILE A 13 1.40 -1.32 2.99
N ASP A 14 2.13 -0.21 3.24
CA ASP A 14 3.20 -0.24 4.25
C ASP A 14 2.66 -0.54 5.66
N GLY A 15 3.28 -1.51 6.33
CA GLY A 15 2.80 -2.05 7.61
C GLY A 15 1.88 -3.27 7.49
N TYR A 16 1.65 -3.78 6.28
CA TYR A 16 0.84 -4.97 6.06
C TYR A 16 1.57 -6.04 5.25
N SER A 17 1.36 -7.31 5.60
CA SER A 17 1.85 -8.47 4.86
C SER A 17 0.69 -9.16 4.16
N LYS A 18 0.84 -9.42 2.84
CA LYS A 18 -0.12 -10.22 2.08
C LYS A 18 -0.16 -11.63 2.68
N ILE A 19 -1.36 -12.11 2.98
CA ILE A 19 -1.57 -13.48 3.42
C ILE A 19 -1.33 -14.39 2.20
N THR A 20 -0.41 -15.34 2.32
CA THR A 20 -0.02 -16.24 1.21
C THR A 20 -0.17 -17.73 1.54
N ASP A 21 -0.27 -18.08 2.82
CA ASP A 21 -0.51 -19.45 3.27
C ASP A 21 -2.02 -19.72 3.42
N TYR A 22 -2.66 -20.06 2.29
CA TYR A 22 -4.09 -20.33 2.23
C TYR A 22 -4.47 -21.33 1.14
N GLU A 23 -5.67 -21.90 1.27
CA GLU A 23 -6.36 -22.66 0.23
C GLU A 23 -7.46 -21.79 -0.40
N VAL A 24 -7.58 -21.77 -1.73
CA VAL A 24 -8.71 -21.12 -2.40
C VAL A 24 -9.98 -21.93 -2.17
N VAL A 25 -11.04 -21.27 -1.72
CA VAL A 25 -12.37 -21.84 -1.49
C VAL A 25 -13.42 -21.08 -2.29
N GLY A 26 -14.52 -21.76 -2.63
CA GLY A 26 -15.60 -21.11 -3.35
C GLY A 26 -16.60 -22.10 -3.91
N ARG A 27 -17.57 -21.56 -4.64
CA ARG A 27 -18.51 -22.37 -5.40
C ARG A 27 -17.84 -22.77 -6.73
N ALA A 28 -17.78 -24.08 -7.00
CA ALA A 28 -17.12 -24.63 -8.20
C ALA A 28 -18.02 -25.59 -9.01
N GLY A 29 -19.29 -25.71 -8.65
CA GLY A 29 -20.18 -26.76 -9.17
C GLY A 29 -21.02 -26.38 -10.39
N GLY A 30 -21.25 -25.09 -10.65
CA GLY A 30 -22.05 -24.64 -11.78
C GLY A 30 -21.26 -24.55 -13.08
N LYS A 31 -21.99 -24.26 -14.17
CA LYS A 31 -21.43 -24.24 -15.53
C LYS A 31 -20.47 -23.06 -15.74
N TRP A 32 -20.73 -21.92 -15.10
CA TRP A 32 -19.90 -20.72 -15.25
C TRP A 32 -18.62 -20.88 -14.44
N GLU A 33 -18.71 -21.47 -13.27
CA GLU A 33 -17.60 -21.71 -12.35
C GLU A 33 -16.62 -22.78 -12.87
N GLN A 34 -17.02 -23.59 -13.85
CA GLN A 34 -16.09 -24.45 -14.59
C GLN A 34 -15.23 -23.67 -15.60
N GLN A 35 -15.68 -22.50 -16.04
CA GLN A 35 -15.00 -21.62 -16.99
C GLN A 35 -14.30 -20.45 -16.29
N SER A 36 -14.85 -20.04 -15.16
CA SER A 36 -14.43 -18.95 -14.29
C SER A 36 -14.35 -19.45 -12.85
N PRO A 37 -13.41 -20.36 -12.53
CA PRO A 37 -13.33 -20.97 -11.22
C PRO A 37 -12.82 -19.98 -10.16
N PRO A 38 -13.06 -20.23 -8.86
CA PRO A 38 -12.62 -19.33 -7.77
C PRO A 38 -11.13 -18.97 -7.80
N GLN A 39 -10.29 -19.84 -8.36
CA GLN A 39 -8.84 -19.63 -8.50
C GLN A 39 -8.49 -18.42 -9.35
N ASN A 40 -9.34 -18.04 -10.30
CA ASN A 40 -9.11 -16.87 -11.14
C ASN A 40 -9.00 -15.58 -10.29
N ALA A 41 -9.70 -15.51 -9.15
CA ALA A 41 -9.63 -14.34 -8.27
C ALA A 41 -8.31 -14.20 -7.50
N PHE A 42 -7.36 -15.12 -7.67
CA PHE A 42 -6.14 -15.24 -6.87
C PHE A 42 -4.92 -15.69 -7.69
N ASP A 43 -4.97 -15.62 -9.03
CA ASP A 43 -3.93 -16.16 -9.91
C ASP A 43 -2.87 -15.12 -10.32
N GLY A 44 -3.10 -13.85 -10.00
CA GLY A 44 -2.26 -12.70 -10.33
C GLY A 44 -2.51 -12.13 -11.73
N ASP A 45 -3.52 -12.61 -12.45
CA ASP A 45 -3.88 -12.22 -13.81
C ASP A 45 -5.21 -11.47 -13.84
N ILE A 46 -5.14 -10.14 -13.90
CA ILE A 46 -6.33 -9.27 -13.96
C ILE A 46 -7.23 -9.50 -15.19
N SER A 47 -6.82 -10.34 -16.15
CA SER A 47 -7.60 -10.72 -17.32
C SER A 47 -8.45 -12.00 -17.12
N THR A 48 -8.16 -12.80 -16.09
CA THR A 48 -9.05 -13.87 -15.66
C THR A 48 -10.06 -13.31 -14.65
N VAL A 49 -11.23 -13.94 -14.58
CA VAL A 49 -12.33 -13.48 -13.72
C VAL A 49 -13.00 -14.70 -13.11
N TYR A 50 -13.24 -14.67 -11.80
CA TYR A 50 -14.28 -15.46 -11.18
C TYR A 50 -15.62 -14.75 -11.41
N ASP A 51 -16.62 -15.45 -11.94
CA ASP A 51 -18.00 -14.96 -12.00
C ASP A 51 -18.95 -16.16 -11.85
N ASP A 52 -20.14 -15.89 -11.35
CA ASP A 52 -21.18 -16.90 -11.16
C ASP A 52 -22.54 -16.32 -11.54
N GLN A 53 -23.43 -17.22 -11.96
CA GLN A 53 -24.83 -16.91 -12.18
C GLN A 53 -25.66 -17.37 -10.97
N ALA A 54 -26.47 -16.46 -10.42
CA ALA A 54 -27.41 -16.73 -9.33
C ALA A 54 -26.74 -17.11 -8.00
N GLY A 55 -25.76 -16.30 -7.58
CA GLY A 55 -25.19 -16.38 -6.23
C GLY A 55 -23.82 -17.03 -6.21
N GLY A 56 -22.77 -16.21 -6.29
CA GLY A 56 -21.38 -16.62 -6.34
C GLY A 56 -20.63 -16.35 -5.04
N ARG A 57 -19.62 -17.19 -4.77
CA ARG A 57 -18.60 -16.90 -3.77
C ARG A 57 -17.24 -17.48 -4.14
N CYS A 58 -16.20 -16.70 -3.89
CA CYS A 58 -14.81 -17.11 -3.91
C CYS A 58 -14.07 -16.47 -2.72
N GLY A 59 -13.05 -17.12 -2.21
CA GLY A 59 -12.38 -16.68 -1.01
C GLY A 59 -11.17 -17.54 -0.68
N ILE A 60 -10.61 -17.28 0.50
CA ILE A 60 -9.49 -18.03 1.04
C ILE A 60 -9.87 -18.69 2.35
N LYS A 61 -9.32 -19.88 2.58
CA LYS A 61 -9.22 -20.54 3.87
C LYS A 61 -7.76 -20.49 4.29
N MET A 62 -7.47 -19.69 5.30
CA MET A 62 -6.13 -19.52 5.84
C MET A 62 -5.73 -20.78 6.63
N SER A 63 -4.44 -21.11 6.62
CA SER A 63 -3.91 -22.29 7.33
C SER A 63 -4.14 -22.22 8.84
N GLU A 64 -4.11 -21.01 9.39
CA GLU A 64 -4.48 -20.66 10.76
C GLU A 64 -5.28 -19.35 10.79
N PRO A 65 -6.05 -19.07 11.86
CA PRO A 65 -6.81 -17.83 11.96
C PRO A 65 -5.89 -16.59 11.92
N GLN A 66 -6.13 -15.68 10.98
CA GLN A 66 -5.35 -14.45 10.82
C GLN A 66 -6.16 -13.22 11.22
N LYS A 67 -5.46 -12.18 11.68
CA LYS A 67 -6.06 -10.85 11.89
C LYS A 67 -6.02 -10.07 10.58
N ILE A 68 -7.20 -9.83 10.00
CA ILE A 68 -7.30 -9.16 8.70
C ILE A 68 -7.34 -7.65 8.91
N THR A 69 -6.51 -6.92 8.17
CA THR A 69 -6.29 -5.48 8.40
C THR A 69 -6.43 -4.64 7.14
N ALA A 70 -6.30 -5.26 5.97
CA ALA A 70 -6.62 -4.64 4.71
C ALA A 70 -6.95 -5.72 3.67
N PHE A 71 -7.60 -5.30 2.60
CA PHE A 71 -7.71 -6.09 1.38
C PHE A 71 -7.79 -5.15 0.18
N ARG A 72 -7.42 -5.67 -0.99
CA ARG A 72 -7.62 -4.98 -2.26
C ARG A 72 -8.23 -5.92 -3.27
N PHE A 73 -8.95 -5.36 -4.23
CA PHE A 73 -9.60 -6.15 -5.27
C PHE A 73 -9.60 -5.43 -6.61
N GLN A 74 -9.74 -6.22 -7.67
CA GLN A 74 -10.02 -5.73 -9.02
C GLN A 74 -11.34 -6.27 -9.53
N SER A 75 -12.06 -5.40 -10.24
CA SER A 75 -13.29 -5.75 -10.92
C SER A 75 -13.05 -6.66 -12.12
N GLY A 76 -14.02 -7.51 -12.43
CA GLY A 76 -13.99 -8.27 -13.67
C GLY A 76 -14.19 -7.34 -14.88
N ALA A 77 -13.27 -7.40 -15.85
CA ALA A 77 -13.29 -6.53 -17.02
C ALA A 77 -14.62 -6.58 -17.78
N GLY A 78 -15.29 -5.43 -17.92
CA GLY A 78 -16.58 -5.30 -18.61
C GLY A 78 -17.80 -5.76 -17.80
N TYR A 79 -17.62 -6.00 -16.51
CA TYR A 79 -18.66 -6.41 -15.56
C TYR A 79 -18.66 -5.56 -14.28
N GLU A 80 -17.99 -4.41 -14.30
CA GLU A 80 -17.83 -3.52 -13.15
C GLU A 80 -19.17 -3.10 -12.56
N GLU A 81 -20.20 -2.93 -13.39
CA GLU A 81 -21.54 -2.52 -12.99
C GLU A 81 -22.26 -3.57 -12.11
N ARG A 82 -21.75 -4.80 -12.05
CA ARG A 82 -22.35 -5.90 -11.27
C ARG A 82 -21.76 -6.04 -9.88
N MET A 83 -20.62 -5.40 -9.59
CA MET A 83 -19.97 -5.51 -8.28
C MET A 83 -20.66 -4.70 -7.17
N PRO A 84 -21.26 -3.51 -7.42
CA PRO A 84 -22.00 -2.81 -6.38
C PRO A 84 -23.10 -3.70 -5.76
N GLY A 85 -23.08 -3.80 -4.43
CA GLY A 85 -23.94 -4.68 -3.63
C GLY A 85 -23.33 -6.05 -3.31
N CYS A 86 -22.22 -6.44 -3.94
CA CYS A 86 -21.43 -7.57 -3.48
C CYS A 86 -20.74 -7.24 -2.15
N VAL A 87 -20.42 -8.27 -1.37
CA VAL A 87 -19.91 -8.12 -0.01
C VAL A 87 -18.66 -8.97 0.21
N PHE A 88 -17.76 -8.46 1.05
CA PHE A 88 -16.71 -9.27 1.66
C PHE A 88 -17.15 -9.70 3.05
N ARG A 89 -16.81 -10.93 3.42
CA ARG A 89 -17.27 -11.57 4.65
C ARG A 89 -16.17 -12.36 5.31
N VAL A 90 -16.31 -12.56 6.61
CA VAL A 90 -15.41 -13.36 7.43
C VAL A 90 -16.14 -14.50 8.11
N SER A 91 -15.41 -15.59 8.39
CA SER A 91 -15.91 -16.73 9.15
C SER A 91 -14.79 -17.49 9.86
N ASN A 92 -15.13 -18.22 10.92
CA ASN A 92 -14.25 -19.17 11.59
C ASN A 92 -14.62 -20.64 11.35
N ASP A 93 -15.84 -20.91 10.86
CA ASP A 93 -16.33 -22.28 10.62
C ASP A 93 -16.56 -22.59 9.14
N GLY A 94 -16.47 -21.58 8.27
CA GLY A 94 -16.69 -21.71 6.84
C GLY A 94 -18.16 -21.89 6.46
N VAL A 95 -19.10 -21.70 7.39
CA VAL A 95 -20.55 -21.88 7.22
C VAL A 95 -21.30 -20.61 7.59
N ASN A 96 -21.00 -20.03 8.75
CA ASN A 96 -21.60 -18.80 9.25
C ASN A 96 -20.68 -17.63 8.93
N TYR A 97 -21.09 -16.80 7.97
CA TYR A 97 -20.33 -15.64 7.52
C TYR A 97 -20.95 -14.34 8.02
N THR A 98 -20.09 -13.40 8.40
CA THR A 98 -20.47 -12.02 8.74
C THR A 98 -19.90 -11.08 7.70
N ALA A 99 -20.75 -10.25 7.10
CA ALA A 99 -20.31 -9.22 6.16
C ALA A 99 -19.51 -8.13 6.88
N VAL A 100 -18.39 -7.72 6.29
CA VAL A 100 -17.49 -6.68 6.82
C VAL A 100 -17.35 -5.50 5.88
N TYR A 101 -17.66 -5.66 4.59
CA TYR A 101 -17.65 -4.57 3.63
C TYR A 101 -18.67 -4.85 2.52
N THR A 102 -19.38 -3.81 2.09
CA THR A 102 -20.29 -3.85 0.94
C THR A 102 -19.79 -2.88 -0.11
N ILE A 103 -19.57 -3.36 -1.33
CA ILE A 103 -19.10 -2.53 -2.43
C ILE A 103 -20.22 -1.54 -2.81
N SER A 104 -19.97 -0.25 -2.67
CA SER A 104 -20.90 0.81 -3.09
C SER A 104 -20.60 1.32 -4.51
N SER A 105 -19.32 1.31 -4.88
CA SER A 105 -18.79 1.64 -6.21
C SER A 105 -17.47 0.89 -6.42
N VAL A 106 -17.06 0.72 -7.67
CA VAL A 106 -15.80 0.05 -8.02
C VAL A 106 -15.06 0.82 -9.11
N LYS A 107 -13.74 0.73 -9.11
CA LYS A 107 -12.90 1.24 -10.19
C LYS A 107 -12.93 0.31 -11.41
N PRO A 108 -12.63 0.83 -12.61
CA PRO A 108 -12.46 0.01 -13.79
C PRO A 108 -11.37 -1.05 -13.61
N ASN A 109 -11.50 -2.19 -14.29
CA ASN A 109 -10.45 -3.21 -14.31
C ASN A 109 -9.11 -2.61 -14.77
N GLY A 110 -8.01 -3.06 -14.14
CA GLY A 110 -6.68 -2.44 -14.27
C GLY A 110 -6.36 -1.43 -13.17
N GLU A 111 -7.35 -0.95 -12.42
CA GLU A 111 -7.16 -0.16 -11.20
C GLU A 111 -7.56 -0.95 -9.95
N TRP A 112 -6.80 -0.82 -8.88
CA TRP A 112 -7.08 -1.48 -7.61
C TRP A 112 -7.99 -0.63 -6.72
N ASP A 113 -9.02 -1.26 -6.18
CA ASP A 113 -9.76 -0.78 -5.01
C ASP A 113 -9.09 -1.30 -3.75
N TYR A 114 -8.84 -0.40 -2.80
CA TYR A 114 -8.20 -0.70 -1.53
C TYR A 114 -9.20 -0.43 -0.41
N VAL A 115 -9.24 -1.34 0.56
CA VAL A 115 -10.07 -1.22 1.76
C VAL A 115 -9.21 -1.45 2.99
N TYR A 116 -9.08 -0.42 3.81
CA TYR A 116 -8.42 -0.43 5.10
C TYR A 116 -9.45 -0.49 6.23
N LEU A 117 -9.01 -0.82 7.45
CA LEU A 117 -9.89 -0.79 8.63
C LEU A 117 -10.59 0.55 8.85
N ASP A 118 -9.94 1.66 8.50
CA ASP A 118 -10.49 3.01 8.64
C ASP A 118 -11.61 3.31 7.61
N ASP A 119 -11.71 2.52 6.53
CA ASP A 119 -12.77 2.64 5.52
C ASP A 119 -14.04 1.88 5.91
N LEU A 120 -13.98 1.04 6.95
CA LEU A 120 -15.08 0.20 7.38
C LEU A 120 -16.02 0.95 8.34
N ASP A 121 -17.27 0.51 8.42
CA ASP A 121 -18.13 0.95 9.50
C ASP A 121 -17.58 0.51 10.87
N ALA A 122 -17.97 1.20 11.94
CA ALA A 122 -17.42 0.98 13.27
C ALA A 122 -17.59 -0.48 13.76
N GLY A 123 -18.68 -1.15 13.38
CA GLY A 123 -18.93 -2.54 13.80
C GLY A 123 -18.04 -3.52 13.05
N ALA A 124 -17.90 -3.37 11.73
CA ALA A 124 -16.99 -4.18 10.92
C ALA A 124 -15.53 -3.96 11.31
N ARG A 125 -15.13 -2.71 11.57
CA ARG A 125 -13.81 -2.36 12.09
C ARG A 125 -13.53 -3.04 13.42
N GLU A 126 -14.41 -2.87 14.41
CA GLU A 126 -14.24 -3.47 15.74
C GLU A 126 -14.17 -5.01 15.66
N LEU A 127 -14.97 -5.61 14.78
CA LEU A 127 -14.95 -7.05 14.53
C LEU A 127 -13.58 -7.53 14.03
N LEU A 128 -13.00 -6.87 13.03
CA LEU A 128 -11.69 -7.23 12.47
C LEU A 128 -10.51 -6.87 13.40
N GLU A 129 -10.61 -5.77 14.15
CA GLU A 129 -9.55 -5.36 15.09
C GLU A 129 -9.40 -6.32 16.27
N ASN A 130 -10.49 -6.92 16.75
CA ASN A 130 -10.49 -7.71 17.98
C ASN A 130 -10.50 -9.22 17.76
N ASN A 131 -10.57 -9.69 16.52
CA ASN A 131 -10.72 -11.11 16.21
C ASN A 131 -9.79 -11.55 15.08
N SER A 132 -9.52 -12.86 15.07
CA SER A 132 -8.87 -13.55 13.97
C SER A 132 -9.87 -14.47 13.26
N PHE A 133 -9.68 -14.64 11.96
CA PHE A 133 -10.60 -15.40 11.10
C PHE A 133 -9.86 -16.43 10.28
N THR A 134 -10.47 -17.60 10.11
CA THR A 134 -9.98 -18.67 9.23
C THR A 134 -10.39 -18.48 7.77
N TYR A 135 -11.52 -17.81 7.53
CA TYR A 135 -12.06 -17.61 6.19
C TYR A 135 -12.30 -16.13 5.90
N PHE A 136 -11.94 -15.71 4.70
CA PHE A 136 -12.32 -14.42 4.11
C PHE A 136 -12.84 -14.69 2.70
N ASP A 137 -14.07 -14.28 2.40
CA ASP A 137 -14.66 -14.50 1.08
C ASP A 137 -15.36 -13.26 0.52
N PHE A 138 -15.42 -13.24 -0.81
CA PHE A 138 -16.22 -12.35 -1.61
C PHE A 138 -17.51 -13.08 -2.00
N TYR A 139 -18.65 -12.40 -1.89
CA TYR A 139 -19.96 -12.94 -2.20
C TYR A 139 -20.83 -11.94 -2.94
N GLY A 140 -21.52 -12.42 -3.97
CA GLY A 140 -22.55 -11.65 -4.65
C GLY A 140 -23.80 -12.49 -4.87
N GLU A 141 -24.97 -11.90 -4.58
CA GLU A 141 -26.26 -12.61 -4.62
C GLU A 141 -26.69 -12.98 -6.05
N ASN A 142 -26.38 -12.12 -7.02
CA ASN A 142 -26.79 -12.30 -8.42
C ASN A 142 -25.61 -12.66 -9.33
N TYR A 143 -24.49 -11.95 -9.14
CA TYR A 143 -23.24 -12.06 -9.89
C TYR A 143 -22.08 -11.85 -8.94
N ALA A 144 -20.88 -12.32 -9.29
CA ALA A 144 -19.70 -12.12 -8.48
C ALA A 144 -18.43 -11.91 -9.35
N PRO A 145 -18.41 -10.93 -10.28
CA PRO A 145 -17.29 -10.76 -11.21
C PRO A 145 -16.11 -10.06 -10.52
N ILE A 146 -15.15 -10.85 -10.06
CA ILE A 146 -13.91 -10.37 -9.45
C ILE A 146 -12.72 -10.95 -10.21
N ALA A 147 -11.81 -10.07 -10.61
CA ALA A 147 -10.59 -10.45 -11.31
C ALA A 147 -9.50 -10.83 -10.31
N GLU A 148 -9.32 -10.05 -9.26
CA GLU A 148 -8.27 -10.29 -8.27
C GLU A 148 -8.72 -9.91 -6.87
N LEU A 149 -8.19 -10.62 -5.87
CA LEU A 149 -8.39 -10.35 -4.46
C LEU A 149 -7.12 -10.67 -3.66
N ASP A 150 -6.58 -9.64 -3.00
CA ASP A 150 -5.51 -9.80 -2.03
C ASP A 150 -6.00 -9.45 -0.62
N VAL A 151 -5.64 -10.28 0.35
CA VAL A 151 -5.97 -10.09 1.77
C VAL A 151 -4.68 -9.91 2.56
N TYR A 152 -4.70 -8.98 3.52
CA TYR A 152 -3.53 -8.60 4.29
C TYR A 152 -3.77 -8.69 5.79
N THR A 153 -2.69 -9.00 6.50
CA THR A 153 -2.55 -8.88 7.95
C THR A 153 -1.53 -7.78 8.25
N ASN A 154 -1.36 -7.38 9.51
CA ASN A 154 -0.24 -6.53 9.91
C ASN A 154 1.07 -7.26 9.59
N SER A 155 2.06 -6.53 9.06
CA SER A 155 3.39 -7.09 8.93
C SER A 155 4.00 -7.32 10.32
N GLU A 156 4.68 -8.44 10.51
CA GLU A 156 5.47 -8.66 11.73
C GLU A 156 6.68 -7.73 11.81
N GLU A 157 7.06 -7.11 10.69
CA GLU A 157 8.11 -6.10 10.60
C GLU A 157 7.46 -4.74 10.28
N GLU A 158 7.53 -3.79 11.21
CA GLU A 158 7.42 -2.39 10.83
C GLU A 158 8.61 -2.09 9.91
N SER A 159 8.38 -1.93 8.61
CA SER A 159 9.42 -1.45 7.71
C SER A 159 9.66 0.02 8.01
N GLU A 160 10.64 0.31 8.86
CA GLU A 160 11.14 1.67 9.01
C GLU A 160 11.98 2.02 7.76
N THR A 161 11.42 2.85 6.87
CA THR A 161 12.29 3.61 5.95
C THR A 161 13.06 4.63 6.78
N CYS A 162 14.38 4.46 6.88
CA CYS A 162 15.26 5.41 7.53
C CYS A 162 15.87 6.34 6.48
N LEU A 163 15.67 7.65 6.66
CA LEU A 163 16.42 8.67 5.93
C LEU A 163 17.53 9.19 6.84
N ALA A 164 18.79 9.11 6.40
CA ALA A 164 19.93 9.64 7.14
C ALA A 164 20.56 10.79 6.36
N VAL A 165 20.76 11.92 7.03
CA VAL A 165 21.53 13.06 6.50
C VAL A 165 22.93 12.96 7.10
N THR A 166 23.98 12.99 6.27
CA THR A 166 25.37 12.82 6.71
C THR A 166 26.30 13.91 6.19
N ASP A 167 27.41 14.17 6.87
CA ASP A 167 28.50 15.03 6.37
C ASP A 167 29.39 14.30 5.34
N ASP A 168 30.39 14.99 4.78
CA ASP A 168 31.40 14.44 3.86
C ASP A 168 32.25 13.30 4.45
N SER A 169 32.23 13.15 5.77
CA SER A 169 32.93 12.09 6.49
C SER A 169 32.00 10.91 6.82
N GLY A 170 30.73 10.95 6.41
CA GLY A 170 29.73 9.92 6.69
C GLY A 170 29.16 9.96 8.10
N ASN A 171 29.37 11.04 8.86
CA ASN A 171 28.77 11.22 10.17
C ASN A 171 27.33 11.71 10.02
N GLU A 172 26.39 11.13 10.76
CA GLU A 172 25.01 11.63 10.79
C GLU A 172 24.94 13.07 11.34
N LEU A 173 24.27 13.93 10.59
CA LEU A 173 23.97 15.30 10.98
C LEU A 173 22.67 15.29 11.78
N THR A 174 22.78 15.55 13.08
CA THR A 174 21.66 15.42 14.04
C THR A 174 21.11 16.77 14.50
N SER A 175 21.69 17.88 14.02
CA SER A 175 21.26 19.24 14.32
C SER A 175 21.69 20.25 13.23
N ALA A 176 21.02 21.40 13.14
CA ALA A 176 21.39 22.47 12.19
C ALA A 176 22.76 23.10 12.48
N GLY A 177 23.23 23.02 13.73
CA GLY A 177 24.59 23.45 14.09
C GLY A 177 25.67 22.61 13.40
N ASP A 178 25.37 21.34 13.12
CA ASP A 178 26.29 20.43 12.40
C ASP A 178 26.26 20.71 10.89
N ALA A 179 25.08 21.07 10.34
CA ALA A 179 24.89 21.38 8.92
C ALA A 179 25.52 22.73 8.50
N ALA A 180 25.44 23.76 9.35
CA ALA A 180 26.01 25.08 9.07
C ALA A 180 27.55 25.12 9.07
N ALA A 181 28.21 24.11 9.66
CA ALA A 181 29.66 23.96 9.68
C ALA A 181 30.19 23.10 8.51
N ALA A 182 29.30 22.40 7.81
CA ALA A 182 29.65 21.53 6.70
C ALA A 182 29.80 22.35 5.41
N ALA A 183 30.87 22.12 4.66
CA ALA A 183 31.07 22.76 3.36
C ALA A 183 30.12 22.18 2.30
N HIS A 184 29.72 20.92 2.48
CA HIS A 184 28.80 20.15 1.66
C HIS A 184 27.92 19.29 2.60
N ILE A 185 26.64 19.12 2.25
CA ILE A 185 25.70 18.25 2.98
C ILE A 185 25.36 17.08 2.06
N ASN A 186 25.67 15.85 2.49
CA ASN A 186 25.31 14.64 1.75
C ASN A 186 23.99 14.07 2.30
N ILE A 187 22.95 14.11 1.49
CA ILE A 187 21.69 13.43 1.81
C ILE A 187 21.75 12.02 1.22
N THR A 188 21.82 11.00 2.08
CA THR A 188 21.71 9.61 1.63
C THR A 188 20.27 9.15 1.78
N VAL A 189 19.60 8.92 0.66
CA VAL A 189 18.24 8.35 0.65
C VAL A 189 18.32 6.87 0.33
N SER A 190 17.97 6.03 1.30
CA SER A 190 17.81 4.59 1.09
C SER A 190 16.31 4.29 1.02
N VAL A 191 15.84 3.90 -0.16
CA VAL A 191 14.47 3.42 -0.33
C VAL A 191 14.53 1.90 -0.20
N SER A 192 13.74 1.34 0.72
CA SER A 192 13.40 -0.09 0.73
C SER A 192 11.93 -0.22 0.38
N SER A 193 11.60 -0.78 -0.78
CA SER A 193 10.22 -1.11 -1.14
C SER A 193 10.05 -2.62 -1.21
N ASN A 194 8.93 -3.13 -0.67
CA ASN A 194 8.53 -4.52 -0.86
C ASN A 194 8.15 -4.83 -2.34
N ASP A 195 8.03 -3.78 -3.17
CA ASP A 195 7.71 -3.87 -4.58
C ASP A 195 8.96 -3.55 -5.42
N SER A 196 9.72 -4.60 -5.75
CA SER A 196 11.08 -4.54 -6.35
C SER A 196 11.17 -3.94 -7.78
N GLY A 197 10.12 -3.27 -8.26
CA GLY A 197 10.02 -2.74 -9.62
C GLY A 197 9.63 -1.27 -9.74
N LYS A 198 9.30 -0.57 -8.65
CA LYS A 198 8.83 0.82 -8.71
C LYS A 198 9.99 1.81 -8.85
N GLU A 199 9.86 2.73 -9.80
CA GLU A 199 10.78 3.87 -9.96
C GLU A 199 10.23 5.06 -9.16
N LEU A 200 10.93 5.49 -8.12
CA LEU A 200 10.60 6.73 -7.42
C LEU A 200 11.40 7.89 -8.02
N THR A 201 10.76 9.05 -8.16
CA THR A 201 11.45 10.30 -8.49
C THR A 201 11.54 11.15 -7.24
N MET A 202 12.75 11.62 -6.92
CA MET A 202 12.97 12.47 -5.76
C MET A 202 13.36 13.88 -6.19
N TYR A 203 12.92 14.88 -5.44
CA TYR A 203 13.26 16.28 -5.66
C TYR A 203 13.83 16.85 -4.35
N ALA A 204 14.92 17.59 -4.40
CA ALA A 204 15.34 18.47 -3.32
C ALA A 204 15.00 19.91 -3.70
N ALA A 205 14.27 20.62 -2.85
CA ALA A 205 14.00 22.04 -3.00
C ALA A 205 14.67 22.84 -1.88
N GLN A 206 15.40 23.89 -2.24
CA GLN A 206 16.08 24.78 -1.32
C GLN A 206 15.31 26.10 -1.20
N TYR A 207 15.13 26.60 0.02
CA TYR A 207 14.46 27.87 0.29
C TYR A 207 15.35 28.84 1.09
N ASP A 208 15.12 30.14 0.91
CA ASP A 208 15.74 31.20 1.70
C ASP A 208 15.01 31.43 3.03
N GLU A 209 15.54 32.37 3.82
CA GLU A 209 14.99 32.80 5.12
C GLU A 209 13.54 33.32 5.07
N ASN A 210 13.09 33.73 3.88
CA ASN A 210 11.73 34.23 3.65
C ASN A 210 10.80 33.14 3.11
N GLY A 211 11.28 31.89 3.01
CA GLY A 211 10.55 30.77 2.43
C GLY A 211 10.41 30.85 0.90
N ILE A 212 11.23 31.67 0.23
CA ILE A 212 11.27 31.76 -1.23
C ILE A 212 12.14 30.64 -1.77
N LEU A 213 11.63 29.93 -2.77
CA LEU A 213 12.37 28.87 -3.45
C LEU A 213 13.61 29.43 -4.17
N ILE A 214 14.79 28.93 -3.80
CA ILE A 214 16.07 29.30 -4.39
C ILE A 214 16.44 28.34 -5.52
N SER A 215 16.29 27.02 -5.31
CA SER A 215 16.62 25.99 -6.30
C SER A 215 15.79 24.72 -6.11
N ILE A 216 15.66 23.94 -7.18
CA ILE A 216 15.14 22.56 -7.15
C ILE A 216 16.13 21.69 -7.91
N ASP A 217 16.64 20.66 -7.25
CA ASP A 217 17.39 19.57 -7.89
C ASP A 217 16.48 18.35 -8.02
N VAL A 218 16.43 17.81 -9.24
CA VAL A 218 15.65 16.61 -9.55
C VAL A 218 16.59 15.42 -9.51
N PHE A 219 16.43 14.55 -8.53
CA PHE A 219 17.03 13.22 -8.54
C PHE A 219 16.16 12.32 -9.42
N ASN A 220 16.53 12.23 -10.69
CA ASN A 220 15.86 11.31 -11.59
C ASN A 220 16.13 9.86 -11.16
N LYS A 221 15.04 9.13 -10.89
CA LYS A 221 14.94 7.67 -10.79
C LYS A 221 15.87 7.05 -9.74
N ILE A 222 15.32 6.79 -8.56
CA ILE A 222 15.97 6.03 -7.49
C ILE A 222 15.29 4.67 -7.42
N LYS A 223 16.08 3.60 -7.45
CA LYS A 223 15.65 2.22 -7.22
C LYS A 223 15.99 1.76 -5.80
N ASP A 224 15.38 0.66 -5.39
CA ASP A 224 15.77 -0.04 -4.16
C ASP A 224 17.29 -0.29 -4.13
N GLY A 225 17.93 0.14 -3.05
CA GLY A 225 19.39 0.07 -2.87
C GLY A 225 20.23 1.13 -3.62
N ASP A 226 19.63 2.04 -4.39
CA ASP A 226 20.38 3.14 -5.02
C ASP A 226 20.85 4.16 -3.96
N LYS A 227 22.11 4.60 -4.11
CA LYS A 227 22.62 5.79 -3.41
C LYS A 227 22.75 6.94 -4.40
N LYS A 228 22.20 8.10 -4.04
CA LYS A 228 22.35 9.35 -4.80
C LYS A 228 22.88 10.43 -3.87
N GLU A 229 23.85 11.17 -4.35
CA GLU A 229 24.46 12.32 -3.67
C GLU A 229 24.13 13.57 -4.48
N THR A 230 23.83 14.68 -3.80
CA THR A 230 23.77 16.01 -4.42
C THR A 230 24.49 16.99 -3.53
N ASP A 231 25.16 17.94 -4.16
CA ASP A 231 25.65 19.11 -3.45
C ASP A 231 24.48 20.06 -3.15
N ILE A 232 24.41 20.53 -1.91
CA ILE A 232 23.45 21.56 -1.48
C ILE A 232 24.24 22.82 -1.15
N PHE A 233 23.75 23.97 -1.61
CA PHE A 233 24.47 25.23 -1.46
C PHE A 233 24.42 25.73 -0.01
N PRO A 234 25.51 26.35 0.49
CA PRO A 234 25.68 26.71 1.91
C PRO A 234 24.79 27.85 2.42
N ASN A 235 23.82 28.33 1.64
CA ASN A 235 22.94 29.46 1.99
C ASN A 235 21.45 29.07 2.03
N CYS A 236 21.10 27.80 2.14
CA CYS A 236 19.72 27.37 2.31
C CYS A 236 19.36 27.27 3.81
N GLU A 237 18.22 27.83 4.20
CA GLU A 237 17.67 27.62 5.55
C GLU A 237 16.75 26.40 5.60
N ARG A 238 16.16 26.00 4.46
CA ARG A 238 15.27 24.84 4.40
C ARG A 238 15.55 23.98 3.18
N ILE A 239 15.55 22.66 3.38
CA ILE A 239 15.64 21.63 2.33
C ILE A 239 14.40 20.75 2.40
N ALA A 240 13.50 20.83 1.41
CA ALA A 240 12.37 19.90 1.31
C ALA A 240 12.72 18.75 0.36
N LEU A 241 12.36 17.51 0.72
CA LEU A 241 12.52 16.33 -0.11
C LEU A 241 11.15 15.83 -0.57
N TYR A 242 10.89 15.86 -1.87
CA TYR A 242 9.65 15.35 -2.44
C TYR A 242 9.89 13.98 -3.04
N LEU A 243 8.96 13.05 -2.82
CA LEU A 243 8.91 11.78 -3.51
C LEU A 243 7.64 11.72 -4.36
N TRP A 244 7.84 11.43 -5.64
CA TRP A 244 6.78 11.32 -6.62
C TRP A 244 6.71 9.87 -7.12
N ASP A 245 5.58 9.21 -6.87
CA ASP A 245 5.13 8.01 -7.57
C ASP A 245 4.27 8.47 -8.77
N ALA A 246 4.60 8.01 -9.98
CA ALA A 246 3.91 8.44 -11.21
C ALA A 246 2.40 8.12 -11.19
N ASP A 247 2.01 7.12 -10.41
CA ASP A 247 0.63 6.65 -10.30
C ASP A 247 -0.15 7.31 -9.16
N GLN A 248 0.46 8.20 -8.37
CA GLN A 248 -0.17 8.86 -7.22
C GLN A 248 0.07 10.37 -7.14
N ALA A 249 -0.71 11.06 -6.31
CA ALA A 249 -0.43 12.45 -5.93
C ALA A 249 0.90 12.53 -5.14
N PRO A 250 1.70 13.61 -5.27
CA PRO A 250 2.98 13.73 -4.59
C PRO A 250 2.82 13.58 -3.07
N VAL A 251 3.62 12.69 -2.48
CA VAL A 251 3.78 12.65 -1.03
C VAL A 251 4.73 13.79 -0.67
N ILE A 252 4.16 14.86 -0.15
CA ILE A 252 4.89 16.05 0.30
C ILE A 252 5.32 15.79 1.74
N ASP A 253 6.63 15.67 1.97
CA ASP A 253 7.18 15.80 3.32
C ASP A 253 8.32 16.84 3.27
N ALA A 254 8.30 17.81 4.18
CA ALA A 254 9.28 18.87 4.20
C ALA A 254 10.19 18.65 5.41
N ILE A 255 11.49 18.46 5.16
CA ILE A 255 12.47 18.48 6.25
C ILE A 255 12.75 19.96 6.56
N GLU A 256 12.27 20.42 7.72
CA GLU A 256 12.67 21.73 8.25
C GLU A 256 13.96 21.54 9.06
N LEU A 257 15.08 21.99 8.48
CA LEU A 257 16.34 22.10 9.20
C LEU A 257 16.31 23.43 9.96
N ASN A 258 15.89 23.41 11.23
CA ASN A 258 16.00 24.58 12.13
C ASN A 258 17.34 24.58 12.85
#